data_AF-A0A0U3F756-F1
#
_entry.id   AF-A0A0U3F756-F1
#
_cell.length_a   1.000
_cell.length_b   1.000
_cell.length_c   1.000
_cell.angle_alpha   90.00
_cell.angle_beta   90.00
_cell.angle_gamma   90.00
#
_symmetry.space_group_name_H-M   'P 1'
#
loop_
_entity.id
_entity.type
_entity.pdbx_description
1 polymer ?
#
loop_
_entity_poly.entity_id
_entity_poly.type
_entity_poly.pdbx_seq_one_letter_code
_entity_poly.pdbx_strand_id
1 'polypeptide(L)'
;MDHDFDMSLTVAMGKLFGHPAEGWPASTRYVHPYLGIIVRSVGLDGAGGFFEAARQAYRREQESERIGGYQFGFSAYLSTELGDVEPTLALAAAGEAIKAVHEIARRDSGADFGQYIDCAIAACARAVPATV
;
A
#
# COMPACT_ATOMS: atom_id res chain seq x y z
N MET A 1 8.98 -4.35 16.22
CA MET A 1 7.72 -3.92 15.59
C MET A 1 7.93 -3.46 14.15
N ASP A 2 8.67 -2.38 13.86
CA ASP A 2 8.87 -1.94 12.47
C ASP A 2 9.74 -2.93 11.64
N HIS A 3 10.79 -3.48 12.26
CA HIS A 3 11.62 -4.52 11.66
C HIS A 3 10.85 -5.82 11.30
N ASP A 4 9.76 -6.10 12.02
CA ASP A 4 8.94 -7.30 11.78
C ASP A 4 8.08 -7.11 10.52
N PHE A 5 7.58 -5.89 10.30
CA PHE A 5 6.87 -5.53 9.08
C PHE A 5 7.81 -5.54 7.86
N ASP A 6 8.96 -4.88 7.93
CA ASP A 6 9.90 -4.79 6.79
C ASP A 6 10.37 -6.17 6.32
N MET A 7 10.67 -7.06 7.27
CA MET A 7 11.02 -8.45 6.97
C MET A 7 9.83 -9.21 6.38
N SER A 8 8.64 -9.07 6.97
CA SER A 8 7.43 -9.74 6.47
C SER A 8 7.03 -9.26 5.08
N LEU A 9 7.23 -7.98 4.77
CA LEU A 9 7.01 -7.36 3.48
C LEU A 9 7.99 -7.91 2.44
N THR A 10 9.28 -8.00 2.78
CA THR A 10 10.30 -8.61 1.92
C THR A 10 9.95 -10.06 1.59
N VAL A 11 9.49 -10.83 2.58
CA VAL A 11 9.03 -12.22 2.37
C VAL A 11 7.79 -12.27 1.48
N ALA A 12 6.82 -11.37 1.68
CA ALA A 12 5.60 -11.31 0.86
C ALA A 12 5.93 -10.97 -0.60
N MET A 13 6.79 -9.98 -0.84
CA MET A 13 7.28 -9.62 -2.17
C MET A 13 8.06 -10.76 -2.82
N GLY A 14 8.91 -11.47 -2.08
CA GLY A 14 9.65 -12.63 -2.61
C GLY A 14 8.76 -13.80 -3.00
N LYS A 15 7.62 -14.00 -2.32
CA LYS A 15 6.63 -15.01 -2.71
C LYS A 15 5.88 -14.63 -3.98
N LEU A 16 5.65 -13.34 -4.20
CA LEU A 16 4.90 -12.84 -5.35
C LEU A 16 5.78 -12.70 -6.60
N PHE A 17 6.95 -12.07 -6.45
CA PHE A 17 7.85 -11.71 -7.55
C PHE A 17 8.99 -12.70 -7.75
N GLY A 18 9.11 -13.73 -6.91
CA GLY A 18 10.23 -14.68 -6.96
C GLY A 18 11.52 -14.08 -6.37
N HIS A 19 12.67 -14.57 -6.85
CA HIS A 19 13.95 -14.13 -6.30
C HIS A 19 14.29 -12.69 -6.74
N PRO A 20 14.83 -11.82 -5.87
CA PRO A 20 15.18 -10.44 -6.25
C PRO A 20 16.10 -10.33 -7.47
N ALA A 21 17.02 -11.30 -7.62
CA ALA A 21 17.93 -11.40 -8.76
C ALA A 21 17.26 -11.83 -10.07
N GLU A 22 16.03 -12.34 -10.02
CA GLU A 22 15.25 -12.77 -11.19
C GLU A 22 14.39 -11.63 -11.76
N GLY A 23 14.51 -10.41 -11.22
CA GLY A 23 13.96 -9.19 -11.81
C GLY A 23 12.66 -8.73 -11.16
N TRP A 24 12.71 -8.44 -9.86
CA TRP A 24 11.64 -7.66 -9.22
C TRP A 24 11.37 -6.37 -10.00
N PRO A 25 10.13 -5.85 -9.99
CA PRO A 25 9.86 -4.55 -10.61
C PRO A 25 10.79 -3.49 -10.05
N ALA A 26 11.33 -2.63 -10.91
CA ALA A 26 12.36 -1.65 -10.55
C ALA A 26 11.89 -0.66 -9.48
N SER A 27 10.58 -0.44 -9.41
CA SER A 27 9.90 0.36 -8.40
C SER A 27 9.96 -0.24 -6.98
N THR A 28 10.19 -1.54 -6.83
CA THR A 28 10.09 -2.22 -5.50
C THR A 28 11.02 -1.59 -4.47
N ARG A 29 12.25 -1.24 -4.86
CA ARG A 29 13.23 -0.57 -3.98
C ARG A 29 12.79 0.81 -3.49
N TYR A 30 11.91 1.47 -4.25
CA TYR A 30 11.39 2.78 -3.90
C TYR A 30 10.11 2.65 -3.08
N VAL A 31 9.24 1.71 -3.42
CA VAL A 31 7.95 1.48 -2.74
C VAL A 31 8.14 0.98 -1.30
N HIS A 32 9.10 0.07 -1.08
CA HIS A 32 9.34 -0.56 0.22
C HIS A 32 9.43 0.45 1.39
N PRO A 33 10.31 1.48 1.35
CA PRO A 33 10.41 2.45 2.46
C PRO A 33 9.13 3.27 2.68
N TYR A 34 8.34 3.58 1.63
CA TYR A 34 7.07 4.30 1.80
C TYR A 34 6.01 3.45 2.50
N LEU A 35 5.95 2.14 2.21
CA LEU A 35 5.07 1.23 2.94
C LEU A 35 5.44 1.16 4.43
N GLY A 36 6.72 1.18 4.75
CA GLY A 36 7.19 1.31 6.14
C GLY A 36 6.81 2.64 6.80
N ILE A 37 6.84 3.77 6.06
CA ILE A 37 6.39 5.08 6.59
C ILE A 37 4.93 5.02 7.04
N ILE A 38 4.07 4.35 6.26
CA ILE A 38 2.65 4.18 6.59
C ILE A 38 2.52 3.45 7.93
N VAL A 39 3.15 2.29 8.07
CA VAL A 39 3.11 1.49 9.31
C VAL A 39 3.66 2.26 10.51
N ARG A 40 4.78 2.96 10.35
CA ARG A 40 5.33 3.83 11.41
C ARG A 40 4.39 4.97 11.81
N SER A 41 3.59 5.46 10.87
CA SER A 41 2.70 6.60 11.11
C SER A 41 1.39 6.16 11.77
N VAL A 42 0.74 5.12 11.25
CA VAL A 42 -0.60 4.70 11.73
C VAL A 42 -0.57 3.50 12.70
N GLY A 43 0.62 2.95 12.97
CA GLY A 43 0.80 1.75 13.77
C GLY A 43 0.41 0.47 13.03
N LEU A 44 0.91 -0.67 13.48
CA LEU A 44 0.66 -1.96 12.84
C LEU A 44 -0.83 -2.34 12.85
N ASP A 45 -1.52 -2.06 13.96
CA ASP A 45 -2.95 -2.33 14.14
C ASP A 45 -3.82 -1.52 13.16
N GLY A 46 -3.43 -0.26 12.88
CA GLY A 46 -4.12 0.63 11.95
C GLY A 46 -3.72 0.41 10.49
N ALA A 47 -2.51 -0.08 10.23
CA ALA A 47 -1.96 -0.19 8.89
C ALA A 47 -2.73 -1.15 7.99
N GLY A 48 -3.21 -2.28 8.54
CA GLY A 48 -4.01 -3.25 7.77
C GLY A 48 -5.27 -2.61 7.19
N GLY A 49 -6.03 -1.88 8.02
CA GLY A 49 -7.23 -1.15 7.57
C GLY A 49 -6.90 -0.04 6.59
N PHE A 50 -5.79 0.68 6.80
CA PHE A 50 -5.33 1.71 5.87
C PHE A 50 -4.97 1.14 4.48
N PHE A 51 -4.25 0.02 4.43
CA PHE A 51 -3.91 -0.65 3.18
C PHE A 51 -5.16 -1.22 2.48
N GLU A 52 -6.13 -1.72 3.23
CA GLU A 52 -7.41 -2.14 2.68
C GLU A 52 -8.19 -0.97 2.05
N ALA A 53 -8.24 0.18 2.72
CA ALA A 53 -8.83 1.40 2.14
C ALA A 53 -8.12 1.82 0.85
N ALA A 54 -6.78 1.78 0.83
CA ALA A 54 -6.00 2.03 -0.38
C ALA A 54 -6.30 1.02 -1.50
N ARG A 55 -6.47 -0.26 -1.17
CA ARG A 55 -6.83 -1.31 -2.14
C ARG A 55 -8.21 -1.05 -2.76
N GLN A 56 -9.21 -0.65 -1.95
CA GLN A 56 -10.54 -0.32 -2.47
C GLN A 56 -10.51 0.94 -3.32
N ALA A 57 -9.74 1.96 -2.91
CA ALA A 57 -9.56 3.18 -3.69
C ALA A 57 -8.98 2.90 -5.08
N TYR A 58 -7.96 2.03 -5.15
CA TYR A 58 -7.36 1.62 -6.42
C TYR A 58 -8.32 0.82 -7.30
N ARG A 59 -9.14 -0.08 -6.72
CA ARG A 59 -10.18 -0.80 -7.47
C ARG A 59 -11.22 0.14 -8.07
N ARG A 60 -11.66 1.16 -7.32
CA ARG A 60 -12.60 2.17 -7.82
C ARG A 60 -12.00 3.01 -8.94
N GLU A 61 -10.73 3.37 -8.83
CA GLU A 61 -10.02 4.08 -9.90
C GLU A 61 -9.97 3.24 -11.18
N GLN A 62 -9.53 1.99 -11.11
CA GLN A 62 -9.50 1.09 -12.27
C GLN A 62 -10.89 0.89 -12.90
N GLU A 63 -11.93 0.73 -12.08
CA GLU A 63 -13.30 0.57 -12.59
C GLU A 63 -13.80 1.87 -13.26
N SER A 64 -13.47 3.02 -12.70
CA SER A 64 -13.78 4.33 -13.28
C SER A 64 -13.05 4.56 -14.60
N GLU A 65 -11.78 4.14 -14.70
CA GLU A 65 -11.00 4.18 -15.94
C GLU A 65 -11.63 3.29 -17.01
N ARG A 66 -12.08 2.10 -16.63
CA ARG A 66 -12.74 1.12 -17.52
C ARG A 66 -14.08 1.61 -18.08
N ILE A 67 -14.89 2.29 -17.27
CA ILE A 67 -16.23 2.77 -17.66
C ILE A 67 -16.15 4.06 -18.52
N GLY A 68 -15.04 4.79 -18.49
CA GLY A 68 -14.87 6.03 -19.27
C GLY A 68 -15.74 7.20 -18.81
N GLY A 69 -16.23 7.15 -17.56
CA GLY A 69 -17.03 8.21 -16.94
C GLY A 69 -16.18 9.33 -16.35
N TYR A 70 -16.78 10.16 -15.48
CA TYR A 70 -16.04 11.17 -14.72
C TYR A 70 -15.03 10.50 -13.79
N GLN A 71 -13.73 10.71 -14.04
CA GLN A 71 -12.65 10.07 -13.31
C GLN A 71 -12.22 10.92 -12.11
N PHE A 72 -12.59 10.48 -10.92
CA PHE A 72 -11.89 10.90 -9.71
C PHE A 72 -10.58 10.12 -9.62
N GLY A 73 -9.47 10.78 -9.28
CA GLY A 73 -8.18 10.09 -9.11
C GLY A 73 -8.10 9.34 -7.79
N PHE A 74 -7.12 8.43 -7.67
CA PHE A 74 -6.83 7.64 -6.47
C PHE A 74 -6.98 8.42 -5.15
N SER A 75 -6.45 9.64 -5.07
CA SER A 75 -6.50 10.46 -3.84
C SER A 75 -7.93 10.78 -3.38
N ALA A 76 -8.86 10.97 -4.30
CA ALA A 76 -10.25 11.28 -3.98
C ALA A 76 -10.99 10.01 -3.50
N TYR A 77 -10.75 8.87 -4.15
CA TYR A 77 -11.28 7.59 -3.69
C TYR A 77 -10.69 7.19 -2.33
N LEU A 78 -9.39 7.38 -2.12
CA LEU A 78 -8.73 7.11 -0.84
C LEU A 78 -9.36 7.93 0.29
N SER A 79 -9.60 9.22 0.06
CA SER A 79 -10.27 10.08 1.05
C SER A 79 -11.68 9.59 1.37
N THR A 80 -12.39 9.03 0.37
CA THR A 80 -13.72 8.44 0.56
C THR A 80 -13.65 7.14 1.39
N GLU A 81 -12.68 6.27 1.11
CA GLU A 81 -12.52 4.98 1.80
C GLU A 81 -12.01 5.13 3.24
N LEU A 82 -11.20 6.15 3.52
CA LEU A 82 -10.74 6.47 4.89
C LEU A 82 -11.85 7.11 5.74
N GLY A 83 -12.88 7.69 5.11
CA GLY A 83 -13.99 8.34 5.79
C GLY A 83 -13.62 9.68 6.44
N ASP A 84 -14.53 10.21 7.24
CA ASP A 84 -14.31 11.44 8.01
C ASP A 84 -13.51 11.11 9.27
N VAL A 85 -12.20 11.23 9.16
CA VAL A 85 -11.24 10.96 10.23
C VAL A 85 -10.56 12.26 10.64
N GLU A 86 -10.35 12.44 11.94
CA GLU A 86 -9.67 13.62 12.45
C GLU A 86 -8.27 13.75 11.80
N PRO A 87 -7.96 14.90 11.16
CA PRO A 87 -6.70 15.06 10.47
C PRO A 87 -5.56 15.14 11.48
N THR A 88 -4.65 14.16 11.42
CA THR A 88 -3.40 14.16 12.19
C THR A 88 -2.20 14.23 11.24
N LEU A 89 -1.06 14.71 11.73
CA LEU A 89 0.20 14.69 10.96
C LEU A 89 0.59 13.26 10.54
N ALA A 90 0.33 12.28 11.40
CA ALA A 90 0.57 10.88 11.12
C ALA A 90 -0.29 10.38 9.94
N LEU A 91 -1.59 10.67 9.96
CA LEU A 91 -2.49 10.27 8.88
C LEU A 91 -2.16 10.99 7.57
N ALA A 92 -1.80 12.28 7.64
CA ALA A 92 -1.34 13.03 6.47
C ALA A 92 -0.06 12.42 5.87
N ALA A 93 0.92 12.06 6.72
CA ALA A 93 2.15 11.41 6.27
C ALA A 93 1.88 10.04 5.60
N ALA A 94 1.00 9.23 6.18
CA ALA A 94 0.58 7.96 5.57
C ALA A 94 -0.15 8.18 4.24
N GLY A 95 -1.04 9.18 4.18
CA GLY A 95 -1.76 9.59 2.98
C GLY A 95 -0.85 10.03 1.83
N GLU A 96 0.18 10.81 2.11
CA GLU A 96 1.15 11.22 1.08
C GLU A 96 2.08 10.07 0.68
N ALA A 97 2.48 9.22 1.63
CA ALA A 97 3.30 8.05 1.34
C ALA A 97 2.58 7.08 0.38
N ILE A 98 1.28 6.80 0.59
CA ILE A 98 0.54 5.88 -0.27
C ILE A 98 0.27 6.47 -1.67
N LYS A 99 0.06 7.79 -1.78
CA LYS A 99 -0.01 8.47 -3.08
C LYS A 99 1.31 8.40 -3.83
N ALA A 100 2.44 8.51 -3.13
CA ALA A 100 3.76 8.34 -3.72
C ALA A 100 3.96 6.89 -4.23
N VAL A 101 3.57 5.88 -3.45
CA VAL A 101 3.60 4.47 -3.90
C VAL A 101 2.75 4.27 -5.16
N HIS A 102 1.55 4.83 -5.18
CA HIS A 102 0.66 4.77 -6.34
C HIS A 102 1.31 5.38 -7.60
N GLU A 103 1.86 6.58 -7.48
CA GLU A 103 2.51 7.24 -8.62
C GLU A 103 3.79 6.54 -9.07
N ILE A 104 4.56 5.97 -8.15
CA ILE A 104 5.77 5.19 -8.47
C ILE A 104 5.39 3.91 -9.24
N ALA A 105 4.40 3.17 -8.76
CA ALA A 105 3.93 1.95 -9.43
C ALA A 105 3.35 2.25 -10.80
N ARG A 106 2.54 3.31 -10.93
CA ARG A 106 1.92 3.72 -12.20
C ARG A 106 2.93 4.06 -13.30
N ARG A 107 4.15 4.47 -12.93
CA ARG A 107 5.24 4.79 -13.88
C ARG A 107 6.11 3.59 -14.25
N ASP A 108 5.99 2.48 -13.53
CA ASP A 108 6.74 1.26 -13.76
C ASP A 108 5.85 0.23 -14.47
N SER A 109 6.06 0.03 -15.77
CA SER A 109 5.25 -0.90 -16.58
C SER A 109 5.34 -2.36 -16.14
N GLY A 110 6.34 -2.71 -15.32
CA GLY A 110 6.48 -4.04 -14.75
C GLY A 110 5.84 -4.21 -13.37
N ALA A 111 5.24 -3.16 -12.82
CA ALA A 111 4.66 -3.15 -11.48
C ALA A 111 3.14 -2.94 -11.51
N ASP A 112 2.47 -3.53 -10.53
CA ASP A 112 1.08 -3.27 -10.22
C ASP A 112 0.98 -2.71 -8.79
N PHE A 113 0.23 -1.62 -8.62
CA PHE A 113 0.05 -1.02 -7.30
C PHE A 113 -0.68 -2.00 -6.35
N GLY A 114 -1.71 -2.68 -6.85
CA GLY A 114 -2.49 -3.64 -6.08
C GLY A 114 -1.63 -4.76 -5.50
N GLN A 115 -0.68 -5.27 -6.28
CA GLN A 115 0.30 -6.27 -5.85
C GLN A 115 1.15 -5.80 -4.65
N TYR A 116 1.63 -4.55 -4.67
CA TYR A 116 2.36 -4.00 -3.52
C TYR A 116 1.49 -3.88 -2.29
N ILE A 117 0.22 -3.49 -2.45
CA ILE A 117 -0.74 -3.39 -1.34
C ILE A 117 -1.09 -4.76 -0.77
N ASP A 118 -1.30 -5.77 -1.62
CA ASP A 118 -1.57 -7.13 -1.17
C ASP A 118 -0.35 -7.71 -0.40
N CYS A 119 0.88 -7.41 -0.83
CA CYS A 119 2.08 -7.74 -0.05
C CYS A 119 2.11 -7.03 1.31
N ALA A 120 1.75 -5.75 1.38
CA ALA A 120 1.71 -4.98 2.62
C ALA A 120 0.65 -5.53 3.60
N ILE A 121 -0.56 -5.85 3.11
CA ILE A 121 -1.63 -6.47 3.90
C ILE A 121 -1.15 -7.83 4.46
N ALA A 122 -0.53 -8.66 3.61
CA ALA A 122 0.01 -9.95 4.02
C ALA A 122 1.15 -9.81 5.04
N ALA A 123 1.92 -8.72 4.99
CA ALA A 123 2.96 -8.42 5.97
C ALA A 123 2.38 -8.00 7.31
N CYS A 124 1.36 -7.12 7.32
CA CYS A 124 0.63 -6.74 8.53
C CYS A 124 0.03 -7.97 9.23
N ALA A 125 -0.62 -8.86 8.49
CA ALA A 125 -1.24 -10.06 9.04
C ALA A 125 -0.23 -11.05 9.68
N ARG A 126 1.03 -11.06 9.23
CA ARG A 126 2.09 -11.89 9.85
C ARG A 126 2.71 -11.26 11.08
N ALA A 127 2.73 -9.94 11.14
CA ALA A 127 3.39 -9.19 12.21
C ALA A 127 2.49 -9.03 13.46
N VAL A 128 1.17 -9.19 13.33
CA VAL A 128 0.25 -9.25 14.47
C VAL A 128 0.31 -10.67 15.07
N PRO A 129 0.81 -10.85 16.30
CA PRO A 129 0.78 -12.16 16.95
C PRO A 129 -0.67 -12.61 17.15
N ALA A 130 -0.96 -13.88 16.86
CA ALA A 130 -2.26 -14.48 17.18
C ALA A 130 -2.48 -14.38 18.69
N THR A 131 -3.33 -13.45 19.12
CA THR A 131 -3.82 -13.39 20.50
C THR A 131 -4.66 -14.64 20.74
N VAL A 132 -4.11 -15.55 21.55
CA VAL A 132 -4.81 -16.70 22.13
C VAL A 132 -5.49 -16.27 23.43
#